data_AF-A0AAU3F4J9-F1
#
_entry.id   AF-A0AAU3F4J9-F1
#
_cell.length_a   1.000
_cell.length_b   1.000
_cell.length_c   1.000
_cell.angle_alpha   90.00
_cell.angle_beta   90.00
_cell.angle_gamma   90.00
#
_symmetry.space_group_name_H-M   'P 1'
#
loop_
_entity.id
_entity.type
_entity.pdbx_description
1 polymer ?
#
loop_
_entity_poly.entity_id
_entity_poly.type
_entity_poly.pdbx_seq_one_letter_code
_entity_poly.pdbx_strand_id
1 'polypeptide(L)'
;MTGQTPQTPPMPPLPEAPAPEPAPEPAPEPAAEAAQAPEPAPEAAPAPEPAPEPALDEVPAAALDEVPEPAPEPAPKPERRKLRAALRWTAAVLVFGSLGAGVAYGISEQTRTDVPGLSTKDDGRWVYPKLTMPVLPAGAELPFDKGNPGQIHYASLSALLLPAPEGAKVAPAAGGGTNLVSADRFLAEYSADERAGMKEDLTDGGLLDIAARSWTMPDGTSTRIYLVRFRSGAFARAFNVNHLGGDLNANLLVNGVEDTAPLDESYPSGALVPSTERNVYDEAAPRGPLHVRHAYITAGDTIALIVQSKKGTAAAVPFHQTVVLQNQLLG
;
A
#
# COMPACT_ATOMS: atom_id res chain seq x y z
N MET A 1 -39.44 35.10 61.24
CA MET A 1 -39.38 33.70 61.73
C MET A 1 -40.46 32.95 60.95
N THR A 2 -40.21 31.93 60.14
CA THR A 2 -39.10 30.98 60.05
C THR A 2 -39.16 30.36 58.66
N GLY A 3 -38.05 30.39 57.92
CA GLY A 3 -37.92 29.70 56.63
C GLY A 3 -37.76 28.19 56.86
N GLN A 4 -38.56 27.40 56.16
CA GLN A 4 -38.50 25.96 56.19
C GLN A 4 -37.77 25.48 54.94
N THR A 5 -36.49 25.16 55.09
CA THR A 5 -35.68 24.53 54.05
C THR A 5 -36.19 23.11 53.79
N PRO A 6 -36.31 22.67 52.52
CA PRO A 6 -36.67 21.30 52.21
C PRO A 6 -35.52 20.36 52.64
N GLN A 7 -35.83 19.38 53.49
CA GLN A 7 -34.91 18.29 53.81
C GLN A 7 -34.84 17.32 52.64
N THR A 8 -33.65 17.16 52.07
CA THR A 8 -33.30 16.07 51.17
C THR A 8 -33.25 14.76 51.96
N PRO A 9 -33.94 13.69 51.54
CA PRO A 9 -33.85 12.40 52.20
C PRO A 9 -32.41 11.82 52.06
N PRO A 10 -31.93 11.05 53.06
CA PRO A 10 -30.62 10.43 52.97
C PRO A 10 -30.57 9.41 51.84
N MET A 11 -29.53 9.51 51.01
CA MET A 11 -29.22 8.51 49.98
C MET A 11 -29.01 7.13 50.62
N PRO A 12 -29.56 6.05 50.05
CA PRO A 12 -29.20 4.70 50.46
C PRO A 12 -27.70 4.45 50.23
N PRO A 13 -27.03 3.64 51.07
CA PRO A 13 -25.64 3.28 50.85
C PRO A 13 -25.50 2.55 49.50
N LEU A 14 -24.48 2.94 48.74
CA LEU A 14 -24.11 2.28 47.50
C LEU A 14 -23.81 0.79 47.76
N PRO A 15 -24.25 -0.13 46.89
CA PRO A 15 -23.87 -1.53 47.00
C PRO A 15 -22.35 -1.67 46.91
N GLU A 16 -21.81 -2.46 47.82
CA GLU A 16 -20.38 -2.80 47.89
C GLU A 16 -19.95 -3.41 46.55
N ALA A 17 -18.89 -2.87 45.96
CA ALA A 17 -18.36 -3.37 44.69
C ALA A 17 -17.95 -4.84 44.85
N PRO A 18 -18.31 -5.73 43.91
CA PRO A 18 -17.85 -7.12 43.97
C PRO A 18 -16.32 -7.15 43.93
N ALA A 19 -15.75 -7.99 44.78
CA ALA A 19 -14.31 -8.23 44.83
C ALA A 19 -13.80 -8.62 43.42
N PRO A 20 -12.59 -8.15 43.02
CA PRO A 20 -12.02 -8.50 41.73
C PRO A 20 -11.86 -10.03 41.64
N GLU A 21 -12.36 -10.62 40.56
CA GLU A 21 -12.11 -12.02 40.21
C GLU A 21 -10.59 -12.28 40.16
N PRO A 22 -10.12 -13.43 40.65
CA PRO A 22 -8.72 -13.81 40.52
C PRO A 22 -8.37 -13.92 39.03
N ALA A 23 -7.24 -13.31 38.66
CA ALA A 23 -6.71 -13.36 37.30
C ALA A 23 -6.59 -14.82 36.81
N PRO A 24 -6.93 -15.11 35.55
CA PRO A 24 -6.77 -16.44 34.99
C PRO A 24 -5.30 -16.86 35.02
N GLU A 25 -5.05 -18.11 35.41
CA GLU A 25 -3.73 -18.73 35.39
C GLU A 25 -3.08 -18.60 33.99
N PRO A 26 -1.76 -18.34 33.93
CA PRO A 26 -1.05 -18.27 32.66
C PRO A 26 -1.09 -19.64 31.98
N ALA A 27 -1.52 -19.64 30.71
CA ALA A 27 -1.47 -20.81 29.84
C ALA A 27 -0.03 -21.34 29.71
N PRO A 28 0.17 -22.68 29.61
CA PRO A 28 1.49 -23.25 29.46
C PRO A 28 2.17 -22.81 28.16
N GLU A 29 3.46 -22.51 28.25
CA GLU A 29 4.32 -22.16 27.11
C GLU A 29 4.25 -23.22 25.99
N PRO A 30 4.17 -22.82 24.71
CA PRO A 30 4.29 -23.75 23.61
C PRO A 30 5.71 -24.33 23.58
N ALA A 31 5.78 -25.66 23.63
CA ALA A 31 7.00 -26.43 23.49
C ALA A 31 7.75 -26.05 22.21
N ALA A 32 9.07 -25.87 22.36
CA ALA A 32 10.01 -25.61 21.28
C ALA A 32 9.86 -26.69 20.18
N GLU A 33 9.41 -26.24 19.01
CA GLU A 33 9.32 -27.04 17.80
C GLU A 33 10.74 -27.40 17.34
N ALA A 34 10.95 -28.69 17.16
CA ALA A 34 12.23 -29.30 16.84
C ALA A 34 12.81 -28.73 15.53
N ALA A 35 14.09 -28.39 15.59
CA ALA A 35 14.91 -28.07 14.42
C ALA A 35 14.86 -29.22 13.40
N GLN A 36 14.23 -28.97 12.25
CA GLN A 36 14.33 -29.84 11.09
C GLN A 36 15.75 -29.74 10.52
N ALA A 37 16.40 -30.90 10.41
CA ALA A 37 17.70 -31.08 9.76
C ALA A 37 17.64 -30.70 8.26
N PRO A 38 18.75 -30.24 7.67
CA PRO A 38 18.78 -29.91 6.24
C PRO A 38 18.65 -31.16 5.36
N GLU A 39 17.75 -31.05 4.39
CA GLU A 39 17.51 -31.98 3.30
C GLU A 39 18.77 -32.16 2.43
N PRO A 40 19.14 -33.39 2.00
CA PRO A 40 20.32 -33.61 1.18
C PRO A 40 20.10 -33.15 -0.27
N ALA A 41 21.16 -32.57 -0.85
CA ALA A 41 21.22 -32.11 -2.22
C ALA A 41 20.92 -33.24 -3.24
N PRO A 42 20.33 -32.92 -4.41
CA PRO A 42 20.09 -33.91 -5.46
C PRO A 42 21.40 -34.39 -6.07
N GLU A 43 21.50 -35.71 -6.12
CA GLU A 43 22.56 -36.55 -6.66
C GLU A 43 22.79 -36.28 -8.16
N ALA A 44 24.05 -36.09 -8.53
CA ALA A 44 24.47 -35.86 -9.91
C ALA A 44 24.27 -37.12 -10.76
N ALA A 45 23.62 -36.97 -11.91
CA ALA A 45 23.49 -38.02 -12.92
C ALA A 45 24.87 -38.45 -13.45
N PRO A 46 25.10 -39.76 -13.73
CA PRO A 46 26.37 -40.24 -14.25
C PRO A 46 26.53 -39.89 -15.75
N ALA A 47 27.75 -39.53 -16.12
CA ALA A 47 28.17 -39.33 -17.51
C ALA A 47 28.19 -40.67 -18.28
N PRO A 48 27.92 -40.69 -19.60
CA PRO A 48 28.01 -41.91 -20.39
C PRO A 48 29.47 -42.28 -20.70
N GLU A 49 29.78 -43.57 -20.53
CA GLU A 49 31.00 -44.27 -20.96
C GLU A 49 31.22 -44.21 -22.49
N PRO A 50 32.47 -44.12 -22.98
CA PRO A 50 32.79 -44.38 -24.38
C PRO A 50 33.11 -45.87 -24.61
N ALA A 51 32.60 -46.43 -25.71
CA ALA A 51 32.93 -47.76 -26.23
C ALA A 51 33.41 -47.62 -27.71
N PRO A 52 34.01 -48.66 -28.34
CA PRO A 52 35.44 -48.71 -28.64
C PRO A 52 35.79 -48.57 -30.15
N GLU A 53 37.09 -48.43 -30.41
CA GLU A 53 37.75 -48.39 -31.72
C GLU A 53 37.46 -49.61 -32.63
N PRO A 54 37.48 -49.45 -33.96
CA PRO A 54 37.77 -50.55 -34.87
C PRO A 54 39.26 -50.53 -35.28
N ALA A 55 39.89 -51.68 -35.05
CA ALA A 55 41.17 -52.07 -35.61
C ALA A 55 41.10 -52.22 -37.14
N LEU A 56 42.16 -51.80 -37.83
CA LEU A 56 42.51 -52.33 -39.15
C LEU A 56 43.99 -52.68 -39.15
N ASP A 57 44.21 -53.96 -39.39
CA ASP A 57 45.48 -54.63 -39.54
C ASP A 57 46.13 -54.40 -40.91
N GLU A 58 47.44 -54.63 -40.89
CA GLU A 58 48.32 -55.13 -41.96
C GLU A 58 48.99 -54.16 -42.95
N VAL A 59 50.31 -54.10 -42.74
CA VAL A 59 51.41 -53.66 -43.62
C VAL A 59 51.68 -54.73 -44.69
N PRO A 60 52.30 -54.37 -45.83
CA PRO A 60 53.62 -54.95 -46.05
C PRO A 60 54.67 -53.96 -46.58
N ALA A 61 55.91 -54.24 -46.17
CA ALA A 61 57.13 -53.49 -46.45
C ALA A 61 57.65 -53.66 -47.88
N ALA A 62 58.34 -52.64 -48.41
CA ALA A 62 59.77 -52.67 -48.76
C ALA A 62 60.17 -51.58 -49.78
N ALA A 63 61.27 -50.88 -49.49
CA ALA A 63 62.41 -50.57 -50.38
C ALA A 63 63.00 -49.15 -50.13
N LEU A 64 64.33 -49.08 -50.27
CA LEU A 64 65.28 -48.12 -49.72
C LEU A 64 65.58 -46.91 -50.63
N ASP A 65 66.23 -45.92 -50.00
CA ASP A 65 67.15 -44.89 -50.51
C ASP A 65 66.61 -43.68 -51.30
N GLU A 66 66.71 -42.49 -50.69
CA GLU A 66 67.69 -41.44 -51.07
C GLU A 66 67.57 -40.24 -50.12
N VAL A 67 68.70 -39.79 -49.58
CA VAL A 67 68.82 -38.56 -48.77
C VAL A 67 69.19 -37.40 -49.69
N PRO A 68 68.39 -36.33 -49.80
CA PRO A 68 68.84 -35.07 -50.38
C PRO A 68 69.28 -34.06 -49.32
N GLU A 69 70.33 -33.36 -49.69
CA GLU A 69 71.07 -32.28 -49.04
C GLU A 69 70.19 -31.10 -48.54
N PRO A 70 70.54 -30.42 -47.42
CA PRO A 70 69.70 -29.37 -46.84
C PRO A 70 69.71 -28.07 -47.67
N ALA A 71 68.52 -27.61 -48.06
CA ALA A 71 68.30 -26.29 -48.66
C ALA A 71 68.41 -25.16 -47.60
N PRO A 72 68.84 -23.94 -47.99
CA PRO A 72 69.03 -22.83 -47.06
C PRO A 72 67.70 -22.31 -46.48
N GLU A 73 67.71 -22.02 -45.17
CA GLU A 73 66.55 -21.52 -44.42
C GLU A 73 66.05 -20.17 -44.94
N PRO A 74 64.73 -20.00 -45.17
CA PRO A 74 64.16 -18.71 -45.54
C PRO A 74 64.12 -17.76 -44.33
N ALA A 75 64.57 -16.52 -44.54
CA ALA A 75 64.57 -15.45 -43.54
C ALA A 75 63.16 -15.22 -42.91
N PRO A 76 63.09 -14.87 -41.61
CA PRO A 76 61.82 -14.75 -40.89
C PRO A 76 60.96 -13.63 -41.47
N LYS A 77 59.78 -13.99 -41.98
CA LYS A 77 58.76 -13.02 -42.39
C LYS A 77 58.31 -12.20 -41.17
N PRO A 78 58.12 -10.87 -41.31
CA PRO A 78 57.71 -10.02 -40.19
C PRO A 78 56.39 -10.50 -39.59
N GLU A 79 56.23 -10.32 -38.27
CA GLU A 79 55.20 -10.91 -37.39
C GLU A 79 53.74 -10.42 -37.65
N ARG A 80 53.31 -10.36 -38.91
CA ARG A 80 51.93 -10.03 -39.33
C ARG A 80 50.89 -10.94 -38.68
N ARG A 81 51.28 -12.15 -38.26
CA ARG A 81 50.41 -13.09 -37.52
C ARG A 81 50.05 -12.57 -36.13
N LYS A 82 50.97 -11.94 -35.40
CA LYS A 82 50.72 -11.44 -34.03
C LYS A 82 49.81 -10.22 -34.03
N LEU A 83 50.00 -9.29 -34.98
CA LEU A 83 49.12 -8.13 -35.18
C LEU A 83 47.69 -8.52 -35.55
N ARG A 84 47.52 -9.52 -36.43
CA ARG A 84 46.19 -10.05 -36.78
C ARG A 84 45.53 -10.78 -35.61
N ALA A 85 46.31 -11.49 -34.80
CA ALA A 85 45.80 -12.13 -33.59
C ALA A 85 45.32 -11.08 -32.58
N ALA A 86 46.12 -10.05 -32.30
CA ALA A 86 45.73 -8.96 -31.40
C ALA A 86 44.44 -8.28 -31.87
N LEU A 87 44.33 -7.91 -33.15
CA LEU A 87 43.13 -7.27 -33.70
C LEU A 87 41.87 -8.15 -33.57
N ARG A 88 42.01 -9.47 -33.81
CA ARG A 88 40.90 -10.43 -33.66
C ARG A 88 40.44 -10.56 -32.21
N TRP A 89 41.39 -10.59 -31.28
CA TRP A 89 41.07 -10.62 -29.86
C TRP A 89 40.42 -9.33 -29.38
N THR A 90 40.89 -8.17 -29.84
CA THR A 90 40.25 -6.89 -29.52
C THR A 90 38.82 -6.82 -30.09
N ALA A 91 38.60 -7.28 -31.32
CA ALA A 91 37.28 -7.36 -31.91
C ALA A 91 36.35 -8.31 -31.14
N ALA A 92 36.86 -9.48 -30.73
CA ALA A 92 36.09 -10.42 -29.91
C ALA A 92 35.71 -9.80 -28.56
N VAL A 93 36.65 -9.18 -27.85
CA VAL A 93 36.38 -8.50 -26.56
C VAL A 93 35.37 -7.38 -26.72
N LEU A 94 35.46 -6.59 -27.79
CA LEU A 94 34.48 -5.53 -28.06
C LEU A 94 33.09 -6.09 -28.29
N VAL A 95 32.96 -7.12 -29.15
CA VAL A 95 31.65 -7.74 -29.45
C VAL A 95 31.05 -8.40 -28.21
N PHE A 96 31.80 -9.24 -27.51
CA PHE A 96 31.31 -9.91 -26.31
C PHE A 96 31.05 -8.93 -25.16
N GLY A 97 31.90 -7.91 -25.01
CA GLY A 97 31.72 -6.85 -24.03
C GLY A 97 30.45 -6.03 -24.30
N SER A 98 30.24 -5.59 -25.55
CA SER A 98 29.05 -4.80 -25.90
C SER A 98 27.77 -5.62 -25.84
N LEU A 99 27.81 -6.87 -26.28
CA LEU A 99 26.64 -7.74 -26.27
C LEU A 99 26.27 -8.13 -24.83
N GLY A 100 27.27 -8.50 -24.02
CA GLY A 100 27.08 -8.83 -22.61
C GLY A 100 26.56 -7.64 -21.80
N ALA A 101 27.15 -6.46 -21.98
CA ALA A 101 26.68 -5.24 -21.32
C ALA A 101 25.28 -4.83 -21.80
N GLY A 102 24.97 -4.96 -23.09
CA GLY A 102 23.65 -4.67 -23.64
C GLY A 102 22.57 -5.59 -23.09
N VAL A 103 22.84 -6.90 -22.99
CA VAL A 103 21.92 -7.87 -22.39
C VAL A 103 21.76 -7.62 -20.89
N ALA A 104 22.85 -7.39 -20.17
CA ALA A 104 22.79 -7.09 -18.74
C ALA A 104 21.99 -5.81 -18.47
N TYR A 105 22.21 -4.75 -19.25
CA TYR A 105 21.47 -3.49 -19.15
C TYR A 105 19.98 -3.70 -19.48
N GLY A 106 19.67 -4.38 -20.57
CA GLY A 106 18.28 -4.65 -20.98
C GLY A 106 17.48 -5.48 -19.97
N ILE A 107 18.13 -6.41 -19.27
CA ILE A 107 17.47 -7.17 -18.18
C ILE A 107 17.37 -6.32 -16.91
N SER A 108 18.39 -5.53 -16.58
CA SER A 108 18.43 -4.75 -15.33
C SER A 108 17.49 -3.54 -15.34
N GLU A 109 17.15 -3.03 -16.53
CA GLU A 109 16.22 -1.89 -16.68
C GLU A 109 14.76 -2.33 -16.73
N GLN A 110 14.49 -3.61 -17.03
CA GLN A 110 13.12 -4.12 -17.04
C GLN A 110 12.52 -4.13 -15.64
N THR A 111 11.30 -3.61 -15.53
CA THR A 111 10.51 -3.80 -14.32
C THR A 111 10.08 -5.27 -14.22
N ARG A 112 9.90 -5.78 -12.99
CA ARG A 112 9.52 -7.20 -12.76
C ARG A 112 8.29 -7.63 -13.57
N THR A 113 7.38 -6.69 -13.86
CA THR A 113 6.15 -6.91 -14.62
C THR A 113 6.36 -7.07 -16.12
N ASP A 114 7.49 -6.59 -16.65
CA ASP A 114 7.79 -6.59 -18.10
C ASP A 114 8.70 -7.74 -18.52
N VAL A 115 9.13 -8.58 -17.57
CA VAL A 115 9.94 -9.76 -17.85
C VAL A 115 9.03 -10.89 -18.38
N PRO A 116 9.26 -11.39 -19.60
CA PRO A 116 8.48 -12.49 -20.16
C PRO A 116 8.50 -13.71 -19.22
N GLY A 117 7.30 -14.20 -18.86
CA GLY A 117 7.15 -15.34 -17.94
C GLY A 117 7.17 -14.98 -16.44
N LEU A 118 7.45 -13.72 -16.06
CA LEU A 118 7.35 -13.20 -14.70
C LEU A 118 6.33 -12.07 -14.54
N SER A 119 5.64 -11.69 -15.62
CA SER A 119 4.58 -10.66 -15.59
C SER A 119 3.45 -11.07 -14.64
N THR A 120 3.30 -10.36 -13.52
CA THR A 120 2.09 -10.44 -12.69
C THR A 120 0.91 -9.82 -13.44
N LYS A 121 -0.26 -10.45 -13.34
CA LYS A 121 -1.50 -9.80 -13.80
C LYS A 121 -1.70 -8.50 -13.02
N ASP A 122 -2.20 -7.48 -13.71
CA ASP A 122 -2.66 -6.26 -13.07
C ASP A 122 -3.70 -6.61 -12.00
N ASP A 123 -3.46 -6.16 -10.78
CA ASP A 123 -4.35 -6.38 -9.62
C ASP A 123 -5.36 -5.24 -9.45
N GLY A 124 -5.41 -4.31 -10.39
CA GLY A 124 -6.37 -3.21 -10.45
C GLY A 124 -6.01 -2.02 -9.58
N ARG A 125 -4.76 -1.96 -9.07
CA ARG A 125 -4.27 -0.77 -8.37
C ARG A 125 -4.19 0.43 -9.32
N TRP A 126 -4.51 1.59 -8.77
CA TRP A 126 -4.33 2.85 -9.49
C TRP A 126 -2.93 3.38 -9.29
N VAL A 127 -2.42 4.09 -10.32
CA VAL A 127 -1.15 4.77 -10.25
C VAL A 127 -1.38 6.12 -9.59
N TYR A 128 -0.91 6.29 -8.36
CA TYR A 128 -0.94 7.56 -7.66
C TYR A 128 0.37 8.32 -7.86
N PRO A 129 0.34 9.67 -7.96
CA PRO A 129 1.55 10.47 -7.88
C PRO A 129 2.32 10.16 -6.59
N LYS A 130 3.65 10.34 -6.63
CA LYS A 130 4.49 10.17 -5.45
C LYS A 130 3.99 11.07 -4.32
N LEU A 131 3.63 10.47 -3.19
CA LEU A 131 3.20 11.20 -2.00
C LEU A 131 4.40 11.87 -1.31
N THR A 132 4.18 13.09 -0.86
CA THR A 132 5.16 13.86 -0.09
C THR A 132 4.42 14.49 1.08
N MET A 133 4.99 14.37 2.29
CA MET A 133 4.44 15.06 3.45
C MET A 133 4.55 16.58 3.24
N PRO A 134 3.50 17.34 3.59
CA PRO A 134 3.53 18.80 3.50
C PRO A 134 4.57 19.38 4.46
N VAL A 135 5.20 20.47 4.03
CA VAL A 135 6.11 21.23 4.89
C VAL A 135 5.31 21.90 6.01
N LEU A 136 5.69 21.64 7.25
CA LEU A 136 5.04 22.22 8.42
C LEU A 136 5.48 23.68 8.64
N PRO A 137 4.64 24.51 9.27
CA PRO A 137 5.05 25.81 9.79
C PRO A 137 6.28 25.69 10.71
N ALA A 138 7.13 26.71 10.75
CA ALA A 138 8.31 26.71 11.59
C ALA A 138 7.94 26.52 13.07
N GLY A 139 8.56 25.54 13.74
CA GLY A 139 8.29 25.21 15.15
C GLY A 139 7.03 24.38 15.38
N ALA A 140 6.27 24.02 14.34
CA ALA A 140 5.17 23.08 14.46
C ALA A 140 5.70 21.64 14.54
N GLU A 141 5.20 20.90 15.51
CA GLU A 141 5.48 19.47 15.68
C GLU A 141 4.51 18.61 14.85
N LEU A 142 4.84 17.33 14.64
CA LEU A 142 3.93 16.39 13.97
C LEU A 142 2.71 16.10 14.86
N PRO A 143 1.59 15.62 14.28
CA PRO A 143 0.36 15.32 15.04
C PRO A 143 0.58 14.40 16.24
N PHE A 144 1.50 13.44 16.17
CA PHE A 144 1.67 12.45 17.24
C PHE A 144 2.95 12.61 18.06
N ASP A 145 3.64 13.76 17.90
CA ASP A 145 4.79 14.11 18.71
C ASP A 145 4.38 14.52 20.13
N LYS A 146 5.30 14.33 21.09
CA LYS A 146 5.02 14.56 22.53
C LYS A 146 4.70 16.02 22.87
N GLY A 147 5.24 16.99 22.15
CA GLY A 147 4.94 18.41 22.36
C GLY A 147 3.71 18.88 21.58
N ASN A 148 2.98 17.98 20.91
CA ASN A 148 1.67 18.21 20.31
C ASN A 148 0.56 17.42 21.03
N PRO A 149 0.25 17.74 22.30
CA PRO A 149 -0.75 16.98 23.06
C PRO A 149 -2.17 17.10 22.49
N GLY A 150 -2.44 18.12 21.67
CA GLY A 150 -3.72 18.29 20.99
C GLY A 150 -3.89 17.40 19.75
N GLN A 151 -2.83 16.71 19.35
CA GLN A 151 -2.76 15.90 18.14
C GLN A 151 -3.12 16.65 16.86
N ILE A 152 -2.62 17.88 16.75
CA ILE A 152 -3.05 18.84 15.73
C ILE A 152 -2.30 18.60 14.42
N HIS A 153 -3.03 18.53 13.32
CA HIS A 153 -2.47 18.62 11.97
C HIS A 153 -2.24 20.09 11.59
N TYR A 154 -1.02 20.58 11.78
CA TYR A 154 -0.63 21.96 11.44
C TYR A 154 -0.48 22.20 9.93
N ALA A 155 -0.41 21.14 9.12
CA ALA A 155 -0.47 21.27 7.67
C ALA A 155 -1.87 21.72 7.21
N SER A 156 -1.94 22.35 6.04
CA SER A 156 -3.23 22.63 5.39
C SER A 156 -3.92 21.31 5.02
N LEU A 157 -5.20 21.16 5.34
CA LEU A 157 -5.99 19.97 4.96
C LEU A 157 -5.92 19.68 3.45
N SER A 158 -5.89 20.72 2.63
CA SER A 158 -5.81 20.56 1.17
C SER A 158 -4.51 19.90 0.69
N ALA A 159 -3.44 20.02 1.48
CA ALA A 159 -2.16 19.35 1.24
C ALA A 159 -2.11 17.93 1.82
N LEU A 160 -3.03 17.59 2.74
CA LEU A 160 -3.22 16.25 3.29
C LEU A 160 -4.25 15.42 2.50
N LEU A 161 -4.96 16.02 1.54
CA LEU A 161 -5.84 15.30 0.62
C LEU A 161 -5.02 14.50 -0.38
N LEU A 162 -5.30 13.20 -0.46
CA LEU A 162 -4.72 12.31 -1.45
C LEU A 162 -4.87 12.90 -2.86
N PRO A 163 -3.80 13.01 -3.67
CA PRO A 163 -3.91 13.41 -5.06
C PRO A 163 -4.73 12.39 -5.85
N ALA A 164 -5.39 12.84 -6.91
CA ALA A 164 -6.09 11.91 -7.79
C ALA A 164 -5.07 11.03 -8.54
N PRO A 165 -5.40 9.76 -8.81
CA PRO A 165 -4.54 8.87 -9.58
C PRO A 165 -4.44 9.32 -11.05
N GLU A 166 -3.44 8.80 -11.74
CA GLU A 166 -3.23 9.05 -13.17
C GLU A 166 -4.45 8.61 -14.00
N GLY A 167 -4.80 9.42 -14.99
CA GLY A 167 -5.97 9.17 -15.86
C GLY A 167 -7.32 9.53 -15.23
N ALA A 168 -7.36 9.95 -13.96
CA ALA A 168 -8.61 10.35 -13.31
C ALA A 168 -9.10 11.73 -13.81
N LYS A 169 -10.43 11.84 -13.98
CA LYS A 169 -11.10 13.12 -14.18
C LYS A 169 -11.43 13.73 -12.81
N VAL A 170 -10.65 14.72 -12.39
CA VAL A 170 -10.85 15.42 -11.12
C VAL A 170 -12.06 16.36 -11.21
N ALA A 171 -12.92 16.34 -10.20
CA ALA A 171 -14.02 17.29 -10.11
C ALA A 171 -13.48 18.71 -9.82
N PRO A 172 -14.19 19.77 -10.25
CA PRO A 172 -13.79 21.13 -9.90
C PRO A 172 -13.63 21.29 -8.39
N ALA A 173 -12.50 21.85 -7.98
CA ALA A 173 -12.24 22.16 -6.58
C ALA A 173 -13.32 23.12 -6.03
N ALA A 174 -13.85 22.81 -4.85
CA ALA A 174 -14.73 23.73 -4.14
C ALA A 174 -13.96 24.97 -3.64
N GLY A 175 -14.68 26.07 -3.39
CA GLY A 175 -14.14 27.22 -2.67
C GLY A 175 -12.98 27.95 -3.38
N GLY A 176 -13.04 28.10 -4.71
CA GLY A 176 -12.07 28.91 -5.45
C GLY A 176 -10.69 28.26 -5.63
N GLY A 177 -10.61 26.93 -5.67
CA GLY A 177 -9.36 26.20 -5.91
C GLY A 177 -8.67 25.64 -4.66
N THR A 178 -9.21 25.93 -3.47
CA THR A 178 -8.63 25.52 -2.19
C THR A 178 -9.06 24.14 -1.72
N ASN A 179 -10.04 23.50 -2.39
CA ASN A 179 -10.68 22.25 -1.96
C ASN A 179 -11.46 22.36 -0.63
N LEU A 180 -11.61 23.55 -0.05
CA LEU A 180 -12.41 23.75 1.15
C LEU A 180 -13.90 23.68 0.82
N VAL A 181 -14.65 22.95 1.65
CA VAL A 181 -16.10 22.75 1.53
C VAL A 181 -16.82 23.12 2.81
N SER A 182 -18.13 23.40 2.71
CA SER A 182 -18.97 23.64 3.88
C SER A 182 -19.32 22.34 4.62
N ALA A 183 -19.68 22.46 5.90
CA ALA A 183 -20.29 21.38 6.67
C ALA A 183 -21.50 20.78 5.94
N ASP A 184 -22.38 21.61 5.39
CA ASP A 184 -23.55 21.14 4.64
C ASP A 184 -23.17 20.26 3.42
N ARG A 185 -22.02 20.53 2.77
CA ARG A 185 -21.56 19.70 1.66
C ARG A 185 -21.07 18.33 2.12
N PHE A 186 -20.39 18.25 3.27
CA PHE A 186 -19.99 16.98 3.90
C PHE A 186 -21.23 16.20 4.36
N LEU A 187 -22.15 16.86 5.07
CA LEU A 187 -23.39 16.26 5.56
C LEU A 187 -24.29 15.76 4.43
N ALA A 188 -24.15 16.30 3.22
CA ALA A 188 -24.83 15.79 2.04
C ALA A 188 -24.41 14.37 1.61
N GLU A 189 -23.37 13.79 2.21
CA GLU A 189 -23.04 12.37 2.07
C GLU A 189 -23.95 11.46 2.89
N TYR A 190 -24.80 11.99 3.77
CA TYR A 190 -25.75 11.23 4.60
C TYR A 190 -27.20 11.54 4.23
N SER A 191 -28.14 10.70 4.69
CA SER A 191 -29.59 10.93 4.52
C SER A 191 -30.00 12.22 5.24
N ALA A 192 -31.10 12.85 4.83
CA ALA A 192 -31.51 14.14 5.39
C ALA A 192 -31.81 14.07 6.89
N ASP A 193 -32.33 12.93 7.36
CA ASP A 193 -32.76 12.73 8.74
C ASP A 193 -31.58 12.72 9.73
N GLU A 194 -30.40 12.25 9.29
CA GLU A 194 -29.19 12.17 10.12
C GLU A 194 -28.44 13.51 10.23
N ARG A 195 -28.69 14.46 9.31
CA ARG A 195 -27.86 15.68 9.20
C ARG A 195 -28.04 16.64 10.36
N ALA A 196 -29.22 16.68 10.97
CA ALA A 196 -29.53 17.69 11.98
C ALA A 196 -28.64 17.55 13.22
N GLY A 197 -28.59 16.34 13.80
CA GLY A 197 -27.75 16.05 14.96
C GLY A 197 -26.26 16.18 14.66
N MET A 198 -25.80 15.67 13.51
CA MET A 198 -24.42 15.85 13.09
C MET A 198 -24.04 17.33 12.92
N LYS A 199 -24.95 18.16 12.39
CA LYS A 199 -24.69 19.59 12.18
C LYS A 199 -24.55 20.35 13.49
N GLU A 200 -25.38 20.02 14.48
CA GLU A 200 -25.28 20.57 15.83
C GLU A 200 -23.92 20.21 16.44
N ASP A 201 -23.56 18.93 16.44
CA ASP A 201 -22.28 18.46 16.98
C ASP A 201 -21.06 18.99 16.22
N LEU A 202 -21.15 19.21 14.91
CA LEU A 202 -20.08 19.89 14.16
C LEU A 202 -19.94 21.36 14.58
N THR A 203 -21.07 22.04 14.84
CA THR A 203 -21.09 23.46 15.23
C THR A 203 -20.52 23.64 16.64
N ASP A 204 -20.93 22.78 17.57
CA ASP A 204 -20.56 22.88 18.98
C ASP A 204 -19.24 22.16 19.30
N GLY A 205 -18.91 21.13 18.53
CA GLY A 205 -17.73 20.27 18.68
C GLY A 205 -16.42 20.88 18.17
N GLY A 206 -16.40 22.17 17.86
CA GLY A 206 -15.16 22.86 17.48
C GLY A 206 -14.61 22.44 16.11
N LEU A 207 -15.48 22.24 15.12
CA LEU A 207 -15.09 22.16 13.72
C LEU A 207 -14.26 23.38 13.33
N LEU A 208 -13.13 23.16 12.68
CA LEU A 208 -12.26 24.22 12.14
C LEU A 208 -12.49 24.41 10.65
N ASP A 209 -12.29 23.34 9.87
CA ASP A 209 -12.48 23.35 8.44
C ASP A 209 -12.73 21.95 7.88
N ILE A 210 -13.23 21.91 6.64
CA ILE A 210 -13.42 20.68 5.88
C ILE A 210 -12.79 20.88 4.51
N ALA A 211 -11.96 19.93 4.10
CA ALA A 211 -11.44 19.85 2.74
C ALA A 211 -11.99 18.61 2.04
N ALA A 212 -12.25 18.70 0.74
CA ALA A 212 -12.70 17.56 -0.03
C ALA A 212 -12.07 17.49 -1.42
N ARG A 213 -11.82 16.28 -1.90
CA ARG A 213 -11.43 16.01 -3.29
C ARG A 213 -12.28 14.88 -3.83
N SER A 214 -12.64 14.99 -5.10
CA SER A 214 -13.30 13.90 -5.81
C SER A 214 -12.79 13.76 -7.23
N TRP A 215 -12.88 12.54 -7.74
CA TRP A 215 -12.50 12.20 -9.10
C TRP A 215 -13.31 11.01 -9.61
N THR A 216 -13.30 10.83 -10.93
CA THR A 216 -13.88 9.67 -11.59
C THR A 216 -12.82 9.03 -12.49
N MET A 217 -12.61 7.73 -12.31
CA MET A 217 -11.73 6.94 -13.15
C MET A 217 -12.37 6.60 -14.50
N PRO A 218 -11.59 6.29 -15.55
CA PRO A 218 -12.12 5.89 -16.86
C PRO A 218 -13.07 4.69 -16.82
N ASP A 219 -12.94 3.83 -15.81
CA ASP A 219 -13.81 2.67 -15.59
C ASP A 219 -15.16 3.03 -14.96
N GLY A 220 -15.43 4.31 -14.75
CA GLY A 220 -16.66 4.85 -14.16
C GLY A 220 -16.69 4.84 -12.63
N THR A 221 -15.60 4.45 -11.97
CA THR A 221 -15.54 4.48 -10.51
C THR A 221 -15.36 5.91 -10.02
N SER A 222 -16.25 6.37 -9.15
CA SER A 222 -16.21 7.70 -8.54
C SER A 222 -15.69 7.61 -7.12
N THR A 223 -14.69 8.43 -6.78
CA THR A 223 -14.13 8.53 -5.43
C THR A 223 -14.33 9.93 -4.88
N ARG A 224 -14.67 10.02 -3.60
CA ARG A 224 -14.78 11.25 -2.81
C ARG A 224 -14.04 11.07 -1.50
N ILE A 225 -13.23 12.06 -1.14
CA ILE A 225 -12.54 12.13 0.15
C ILE A 225 -12.94 13.43 0.81
N TYR A 226 -13.30 13.35 2.08
CA TYR A 226 -13.50 14.48 2.98
C TYR A 226 -12.52 14.37 4.13
N LEU A 227 -11.85 15.46 4.48
CA LEU A 227 -11.09 15.62 5.72
C LEU A 227 -11.83 16.65 6.57
N VAL A 228 -12.24 16.26 7.76
CA VAL A 228 -12.98 17.09 8.73
C VAL A 228 -12.06 17.32 9.92
N ARG A 229 -11.62 18.56 10.12
CA ARG A 229 -10.68 18.91 11.19
C ARG A 229 -11.36 19.62 12.34
N PHE A 230 -11.00 19.21 13.54
CA PHE A 230 -11.49 19.74 14.80
C PHE A 230 -10.36 20.48 15.54
N ARG A 231 -10.70 21.11 16.67
CA ARG A 231 -9.71 21.82 17.50
C ARG A 231 -8.65 20.91 18.15
N SER A 232 -8.95 19.63 18.33
CA SER A 232 -8.02 18.64 18.87
C SER A 232 -8.51 17.24 18.58
N GLY A 233 -7.65 16.24 18.81
CA GLY A 233 -8.03 14.84 18.68
C GLY A 233 -9.14 14.38 19.61
N ALA A 234 -9.34 15.05 20.74
CA ALA A 234 -10.45 14.74 21.64
C ALA A 234 -11.81 15.07 21.01
N PHE A 235 -11.91 16.19 20.30
CA PHE A 235 -13.15 16.59 19.59
C PHE A 235 -13.42 15.68 18.39
N ALA A 236 -12.38 15.36 17.61
CA ALA A 236 -12.51 14.40 16.51
C ALA A 236 -12.97 13.02 17.02
N ARG A 237 -12.38 12.52 18.10
CA ARG A 237 -12.81 11.26 18.70
C ARG A 237 -14.25 11.30 19.20
N ALA A 238 -14.66 12.38 19.86
CA ALA A 238 -16.03 12.54 20.33
C ALA A 238 -17.03 12.51 19.18
N PHE A 239 -16.76 13.25 18.09
CA PHE A 239 -17.61 13.24 16.90
C PHE A 239 -17.67 11.86 16.25
N ASN A 240 -16.52 11.16 16.16
CA ASN A 240 -16.48 9.80 15.64
C ASN A 240 -17.35 8.86 16.48
N VAL A 241 -17.17 8.83 17.80
CA VAL A 241 -17.94 7.95 18.70
C VAL A 241 -19.44 8.23 18.65
N ASN A 242 -19.84 9.50 18.56
CA ASN A 242 -21.26 9.87 18.58
C ASN A 242 -21.99 9.53 17.26
N HIS A 243 -21.31 9.64 16.11
CA HIS A 243 -21.98 9.57 14.80
C HIS A 243 -21.44 8.46 13.91
N LEU A 244 -20.11 8.38 13.75
CA LEU A 244 -19.50 7.60 12.67
C LEU A 244 -19.06 6.20 13.10
N GLY A 245 -18.76 6.04 14.39
CA GLY A 245 -18.22 4.82 14.97
C GLY A 245 -19.18 3.66 14.79
N GLY A 246 -18.68 2.56 14.26
CA GLY A 246 -19.41 1.31 14.06
C GLY A 246 -18.45 0.14 14.24
N ASP A 247 -18.95 -0.95 14.79
CA ASP A 247 -18.16 -2.16 15.04
C ASP A 247 -18.24 -3.07 13.81
N LEU A 248 -19.15 -4.04 13.81
CA LEU A 248 -19.34 -4.97 12.71
C LEU A 248 -20.03 -4.35 11.48
N ASN A 249 -20.74 -3.22 11.66
CA ASN A 249 -21.43 -2.48 10.62
C ASN A 249 -21.20 -0.98 10.79
N ALA A 250 -21.26 -0.24 9.68
CA ALA A 250 -21.31 1.22 9.73
C ALA A 250 -22.57 1.66 10.50
N ASN A 251 -22.40 2.53 11.48
CA ASN A 251 -23.52 3.07 12.27
C ASN A 251 -24.39 4.00 11.43
N LEU A 252 -23.75 4.85 10.60
CA LEU A 252 -24.41 5.72 9.64
C LEU A 252 -24.10 5.29 8.21
N LEU A 253 -25.15 5.08 7.43
CA LEU A 253 -25.04 4.75 6.01
C LEU A 253 -24.77 6.01 5.20
N VAL A 254 -23.73 5.95 4.36
CA VAL A 254 -23.49 6.96 3.34
C VAL A 254 -24.49 6.80 2.20
N ASN A 255 -24.88 7.92 1.59
CA ASN A 255 -25.81 7.96 0.47
C ASN A 255 -25.35 7.06 -0.67
N GLY A 256 -26.26 6.20 -1.13
CA GLY A 256 -26.02 5.19 -2.16
C GLY A 256 -25.83 3.78 -1.62
N VAL A 257 -25.64 3.61 -0.31
CA VAL A 257 -25.81 2.31 0.36
C VAL A 257 -27.30 2.07 0.58
N GLU A 258 -27.82 0.94 0.13
CA GLU A 258 -29.27 0.66 0.22
C GLU A 258 -29.73 0.15 1.58
N ASP A 259 -28.95 -0.72 2.23
CA ASP A 259 -29.41 -1.46 3.42
C ASP A 259 -28.35 -1.53 4.52
N THR A 260 -27.22 -2.23 4.27
CA THR A 260 -26.17 -2.40 5.28
C THR A 260 -24.77 -2.30 4.67
N ALA A 261 -23.83 -1.90 5.51
CA ALA A 261 -22.42 -1.83 5.17
C ALA A 261 -21.59 -2.48 6.29
N PRO A 262 -21.43 -3.81 6.26
CA PRO A 262 -20.55 -4.52 7.19
C PRO A 262 -19.08 -4.18 6.98
N LEU A 263 -18.26 -4.46 8.00
CA LEU A 263 -16.82 -4.32 7.90
C LEU A 263 -16.28 -5.17 6.73
N ASP A 264 -15.37 -4.58 5.96
CA ASP A 264 -14.72 -5.26 4.84
C ASP A 264 -13.64 -6.21 5.36
N GLU A 265 -14.01 -7.48 5.56
CA GLU A 265 -13.11 -8.53 6.02
C GLU A 265 -11.94 -8.79 5.06
N SER A 266 -12.05 -8.36 3.80
CA SER A 266 -10.96 -8.48 2.83
C SER A 266 -9.91 -7.37 2.97
N TYR A 267 -10.16 -6.34 3.80
CA TYR A 267 -9.18 -5.29 4.04
C TYR A 267 -7.93 -5.85 4.75
N PRO A 268 -6.73 -5.55 4.24
CA PRO A 268 -5.50 -6.15 4.77
C PRO A 268 -5.24 -5.75 6.23
N SER A 269 -5.21 -6.73 7.12
CA SER A 269 -4.92 -6.54 8.56
C SER A 269 -3.56 -5.88 8.82
N GLY A 270 -2.57 -6.18 7.98
CA GLY A 270 -1.22 -5.61 8.05
C GLY A 270 -1.09 -4.17 7.55
N ALA A 271 -2.13 -3.57 6.96
CA ALA A 271 -2.10 -2.19 6.49
C ALA A 271 -2.34 -1.18 7.64
N LEU A 272 -1.50 -1.28 8.67
CA LEU A 272 -1.54 -0.48 9.89
C LEU A 272 -0.73 0.81 9.70
N VAL A 273 -1.31 1.92 10.14
CA VAL A 273 -0.62 3.20 10.28
C VAL A 273 -0.65 3.56 11.76
N PRO A 274 0.51 3.78 12.42
CA PRO A 274 0.57 4.07 13.85
C PRO A 274 -0.31 5.26 14.24
N SER A 275 -0.90 5.21 15.44
CA SER A 275 -1.70 6.31 15.99
C SER A 275 -2.95 6.70 15.20
N THR A 276 -3.40 5.85 14.27
CA THR A 276 -4.64 6.03 13.51
C THR A 276 -5.63 4.89 13.79
N GLU A 277 -6.91 5.22 13.78
CA GLU A 277 -8.00 4.26 13.79
C GLU A 277 -8.67 4.27 12.41
N ARG A 278 -9.09 3.11 11.90
CA ARG A 278 -9.77 3.02 10.61
C ARG A 278 -10.86 1.97 10.64
N ASN A 279 -12.02 2.31 10.09
CA ASN A 279 -13.11 1.38 9.85
C ASN A 279 -13.41 1.38 8.35
N VAL A 280 -13.41 0.21 7.73
CA VAL A 280 -13.52 0.04 6.29
C VAL A 280 -14.72 -0.86 6.02
N TYR A 281 -15.65 -0.40 5.19
CA TYR A 281 -16.93 -1.05 4.97
C TYR A 281 -17.18 -1.35 3.49
N ASP A 282 -17.85 -2.48 3.24
CA ASP A 282 -18.30 -2.93 1.92
C ASP A 282 -19.82 -3.08 1.97
N GLU A 283 -20.57 -2.38 1.10
CA GLU A 283 -22.02 -2.51 1.04
C GLU A 283 -22.43 -3.97 0.78
N ALA A 284 -23.31 -4.51 1.62
CA ALA A 284 -23.83 -5.86 1.47
C ALA A 284 -24.93 -5.92 0.40
N ALA A 285 -25.19 -7.12 -0.11
CA ALA A 285 -26.40 -7.36 -0.90
C ALA A 285 -27.64 -7.38 0.02
N PRO A 286 -28.82 -6.93 -0.45
CA PRO A 286 -29.10 -6.44 -1.80
C PRO A 286 -28.57 -5.02 -2.05
N ARG A 287 -28.04 -4.79 -3.25
CA ARG A 287 -27.47 -3.50 -3.67
C ARG A 287 -28.37 -2.82 -4.70
N GLY A 288 -28.29 -1.49 -4.72
CA GLY A 288 -28.90 -0.66 -5.74
C GLY A 288 -28.15 -0.74 -7.08
N PRO A 289 -28.32 0.25 -7.97
CA PRO A 289 -27.57 0.30 -9.23
C PRO A 289 -26.07 0.56 -9.02
N LEU A 290 -25.69 1.07 -7.84
CA LEU A 290 -24.32 1.33 -7.44
C LEU A 290 -23.89 0.32 -6.38
N HIS A 291 -22.60 0.00 -6.37
CA HIS A 291 -21.93 -0.60 -5.24
C HIS A 291 -21.07 0.45 -4.56
N VAL A 292 -21.27 0.64 -3.26
CA VAL A 292 -20.57 1.63 -2.44
C VAL A 292 -19.64 0.94 -1.45
N ARG A 293 -18.36 1.35 -1.49
CA ARG A 293 -17.38 1.08 -0.45
C ARG A 293 -17.06 2.38 0.26
N HIS A 294 -16.96 2.36 1.58
CA HIS A 294 -16.59 3.57 2.32
C HIS A 294 -15.77 3.27 3.57
N ALA A 295 -15.01 4.26 4.02
CA ALA A 295 -14.16 4.13 5.19
C ALA A 295 -14.11 5.43 5.99
N TYR A 296 -13.94 5.27 7.30
CA TYR A 296 -13.58 6.33 8.21
C TYR A 296 -12.16 6.13 8.70
N ILE A 297 -11.38 7.20 8.78
CA ILE A 297 -10.08 7.23 9.45
C ILE A 297 -10.12 8.31 10.51
N THR A 298 -9.75 7.99 11.74
CA THR A 298 -9.54 8.98 12.81
C THR A 298 -8.05 9.08 13.07
N ALA A 299 -7.49 10.27 12.87
CA ALA A 299 -6.08 10.56 13.05
C ALA A 299 -5.92 11.93 13.72
N GLY A 300 -5.58 11.93 15.01
CA GLY A 300 -5.49 13.15 15.80
C GLY A 300 -6.76 13.98 15.71
N ASP A 301 -6.61 15.28 15.43
CA ASP A 301 -7.70 16.25 15.26
C ASP A 301 -8.53 16.09 13.96
N THR A 302 -8.24 15.12 13.11
CA THR A 302 -8.83 15.00 11.78
C THR A 302 -9.53 13.66 11.58
N ILE A 303 -10.73 13.70 11.00
CA ILE A 303 -11.45 12.51 10.50
C ILE A 303 -11.46 12.54 8.97
N ALA A 304 -11.08 11.44 8.34
CA ALA A 304 -11.32 11.24 6.92
C ALA A 304 -12.57 10.40 6.67
N LEU A 305 -13.42 10.81 5.73
CA LEU A 305 -14.41 9.95 5.07
C LEU A 305 -13.95 9.71 3.64
N ILE A 306 -13.86 8.45 3.24
CA ILE A 306 -13.52 8.03 1.87
C ILE A 306 -14.70 7.24 1.34
N VAL A 307 -15.26 7.64 0.21
CA VAL A 307 -16.38 6.94 -0.46
C VAL A 307 -15.98 6.62 -1.88
N GLN A 308 -16.10 5.35 -2.27
CA GLN A 308 -15.92 4.89 -3.64
C GLN A 308 -17.19 4.19 -4.11
N SER A 309 -17.75 4.67 -5.22
CA SER A 309 -18.99 4.14 -5.79
C SER A 309 -18.80 3.81 -7.26
N LYS A 310 -19.36 2.68 -7.70
CA LYS A 310 -19.36 2.29 -9.12
C LYS A 310 -20.68 1.65 -9.50
N LYS A 311 -21.15 1.88 -10.72
CA LYS A 311 -22.26 1.09 -11.27
C LYS A 311 -21.86 -0.37 -11.36
N GLY A 312 -22.73 -1.28 -10.90
CA GLY A 312 -22.36 -2.69 -10.77
C GLY A 312 -21.42 -2.88 -9.58
N THR A 313 -20.24 -3.47 -9.77
CA THR A 313 -19.34 -3.83 -8.65
C THR A 313 -18.11 -2.93 -8.59
N ALA A 314 -17.97 -2.17 -7.51
CA ALA A 314 -16.71 -1.51 -7.14
C ALA A 314 -15.68 -2.53 -6.65
N ALA A 315 -14.49 -2.53 -7.28
CA ALA A 315 -13.38 -3.41 -6.91
C ALA A 315 -12.75 -3.00 -5.57
N ALA A 316 -12.38 -3.98 -4.75
CA ALA A 316 -11.83 -3.76 -3.42
C ALA A 316 -10.42 -3.16 -3.46
N VAL A 317 -9.54 -3.68 -4.33
CA VAL A 317 -8.11 -3.31 -4.37
C VAL A 317 -7.87 -1.79 -4.53
N PRO A 318 -8.43 -1.09 -5.55
CA PRO A 318 -8.23 0.35 -5.65
C PRO A 318 -8.84 1.14 -4.49
N PHE A 319 -9.92 0.64 -3.88
CA PHE A 319 -10.50 1.25 -2.68
C PHE A 319 -9.58 1.11 -1.47
N HIS A 320 -9.10 -0.11 -1.18
CA HIS A 320 -8.15 -0.36 -0.10
C HIS A 320 -6.88 0.47 -0.27
N GLN A 321 -6.34 0.54 -1.49
CA GLN A 321 -5.18 1.37 -1.80
C GLN A 321 -5.44 2.84 -1.46
N THR A 322 -6.61 3.37 -1.83
CA THR A 322 -7.02 4.76 -1.53
C THR A 322 -7.06 5.00 -0.01
N VAL A 323 -7.65 4.08 0.76
CA VAL A 323 -7.71 4.14 2.22
C VAL A 323 -6.30 4.15 2.83
N VAL A 324 -5.43 3.23 2.42
CA VAL A 324 -4.06 3.13 2.91
C VAL A 324 -3.28 4.41 2.65
N LEU A 325 -3.31 4.90 1.41
CA LEU A 325 -2.55 6.08 1.01
C LEU A 325 -3.05 7.35 1.69
N GLN A 326 -4.37 7.50 1.86
CA GLN A 326 -4.92 8.62 2.62
C GLN A 326 -4.57 8.52 4.10
N ASN A 327 -4.56 7.32 4.69
CA ASN A 327 -4.19 7.12 6.09
C ASN A 327 -2.72 7.51 6.34
N GLN A 328 -1.81 7.13 5.44
CA GLN A 328 -0.38 7.50 5.49
C GLN A 328 -0.12 9.02 5.43
N LEU A 329 -1.02 9.80 4.83
CA LEU A 329 -0.90 11.25 4.83
C LEU A 329 -1.27 11.87 6.17
N LEU A 330 -2.02 11.15 7.02
CA LEU A 330 -2.53 11.64 8.31
C LEU A 330 -1.74 11.12 9.52
N GLY A 331 -0.80 10.17 9.36
CA GLY A 331 -0.05 9.60 10.47
C GLY A 331 1.05 8.67 10.03
#